data_AF-A0A8T2AKB1-F1
#
_entry.id   AF-A0A8T2AKB1-F1
#
_cell.length_a   1.000
_cell.length_b   1.000
_cell.length_c   1.000
_cell.angle_alpha   90.00
_cell.angle_beta   90.00
_cell.angle_gamma   90.00
#
_symmetry.space_group_name_H-M   'P 1'
#
loop_
_entity.id
_entity.type
_entity.pdbx_description
1 polymer ?
#
loop_
_entity_poly.entity_id
_entity_poly.type
_entity_poly.pdbx_seq_one_letter_code
_entity_poly.pdbx_strand_id
1 'polypeptide(L)'
;MLAGAGLLWMGWSGFNGGAPYAANLTSSIAVLNTNLSAATSLLVWTTLDVIFFGKPSVIGAIQGMVTGLAGVTPGAEPLVEEYSIAASVWKLSACDLCEIARNSVYQSGFSHALKSHWIGKDYYKRGPDGNDIHKTNVPHIRVEFRDTIWKEEMQQVYLGKAIISDEVVP
;
A
#
# COMPACT_ATOMS: atom_id res chain seq x y z
N MET A 1 7.31 29.74 -7.56
CA MET A 1 6.28 29.04 -6.76
C MET A 1 5.12 28.53 -7.61
N LEU A 2 4.40 29.38 -8.36
CA LEU A 2 3.23 28.96 -9.17
C LEU A 2 3.55 27.86 -10.21
N ALA A 3 4.66 27.96 -10.92
CA ALA A 3 5.08 26.91 -11.85
C ALA A 3 5.33 25.56 -11.14
N GLY A 4 5.95 25.59 -9.96
CA GLY A 4 6.15 24.39 -9.13
C GLY A 4 4.83 23.81 -8.61
N ALA A 5 3.89 24.66 -8.21
CA ALA A 5 2.54 24.24 -7.81
C ALA A 5 1.78 23.57 -8.97
N GLY A 6 1.89 24.13 -10.19
CA GLY A 6 1.29 23.53 -11.39
C GLY A 6 1.90 22.17 -11.76
N LEU A 7 3.23 22.04 -11.68
CA LEU A 7 3.92 20.76 -11.89
C LEU A 7 3.52 19.73 -10.82
N LEU A 8 3.38 20.14 -9.56
CA LEU A 8 2.94 19.28 -8.48
C LEU A 8 1.51 18.78 -8.71
N TRP A 9 0.58 19.66 -9.10
CA TRP A 9 -0.79 19.27 -9.45
C TRP A 9 -0.81 18.24 -10.58
N MET A 10 -0.11 18.52 -11.69
CA MET A 10 -0.03 17.58 -12.81
C MET A 10 0.61 16.25 -12.40
N GLY A 11 1.68 16.29 -11.61
CA GLY A 11 2.34 15.10 -11.07
C GLY A 11 1.40 14.26 -10.20
N TRP A 12 0.61 14.90 -9.34
CA TRP A 12 -0.35 14.22 -8.47
C TRP A 12 -1.50 13.57 -9.25
N SER A 13 -1.94 14.22 -10.34
CA SER A 13 -2.95 13.66 -11.24
C SER A 13 -2.42 12.42 -11.95
N GLY A 14 -1.15 12.43 -12.38
CA GLY A 14 -0.48 11.26 -12.94
C GLY A 14 -0.27 10.14 -11.92
N PHE A 15 0.08 10.49 -10.67
CA PHE A 15 0.24 9.54 -9.58
C PHE A 15 -1.07 8.80 -9.27
N ASN A 16 -2.16 9.54 -9.02
CA ASN A 16 -3.47 8.94 -8.72
C ASN A 16 -4.10 8.24 -9.93
N GLY A 17 -3.96 8.80 -11.13
CA GLY A 17 -4.48 8.20 -12.37
C GLY A 17 -3.70 6.97 -12.82
N GLY A 18 -2.42 6.89 -12.48
CA GLY A 18 -1.52 5.78 -12.81
C GLY A 18 -1.57 4.61 -11.82
N ALA A 19 -2.15 4.80 -10.63
CA ALA A 19 -2.26 3.78 -9.59
C ALA A 19 -2.90 2.45 -10.08
N PRO A 20 -3.94 2.45 -10.94
CA PRO A 20 -4.52 1.21 -11.46
C PRO A 20 -3.63 0.44 -12.48
N TYR A 21 -2.44 0.96 -12.84
CA TYR A 21 -1.50 0.40 -13.82
C TYR A 21 -2.09 0.05 -15.20
N ALA A 22 -3.31 0.52 -15.49
CA ALA A 22 -4.03 0.27 -16.74
C ALA A 22 -4.97 1.44 -17.02
N ALA A 23 -5.10 1.82 -18.30
CA ALA A 23 -6.02 2.88 -18.73
C ALA A 23 -7.47 2.37 -18.70
N ASN A 24 -8.13 2.49 -17.55
CA ASN A 24 -9.48 2.02 -17.30
C ASN A 24 -10.36 3.12 -16.66
N LEU A 25 -11.64 2.81 -16.47
CA LEU A 25 -12.60 3.73 -15.85
C LEU A 25 -12.16 4.22 -14.46
N THR A 26 -11.49 3.36 -13.69
CA THR A 26 -10.95 3.70 -12.37
C THR A 26 -9.87 4.78 -12.47
N SER A 27 -8.94 4.69 -13.43
CA SER A 27 -7.94 5.74 -13.69
C SER A 27 -8.60 7.08 -14.05
N SER A 28 -9.63 7.05 -14.89
CA SER A 28 -10.36 8.28 -15.27
C SER A 28 -11.05 8.93 -14.08
N ILE A 29 -11.71 8.14 -13.23
CA ILE A 29 -12.37 8.63 -12.01
C ILE A 29 -11.34 9.16 -11.01
N ALA A 30 -10.18 8.51 -10.86
CA ALA A 30 -9.11 8.96 -9.97
C ALA A 30 -8.54 10.33 -10.38
N VAL A 31 -8.30 10.55 -11.68
CA VAL A 31 -7.85 11.86 -12.19
C VAL A 31 -8.92 12.93 -12.00
N LEU A 32 -10.20 12.60 -12.26
CA LEU A 32 -11.32 13.52 -12.07
C LEU A 32 -11.44 13.95 -10.60
N ASN A 33 -11.43 13.00 -9.68
CA ASN A 33 -11.49 13.27 -8.24
C ASN A 33 -10.30 14.12 -7.77
N THR A 34 -9.11 13.86 -8.31
CA THR A 34 -7.90 14.62 -7.96
C THR A 34 -8.04 16.09 -8.34
N ASN A 35 -8.49 16.37 -9.57
CA ASN A 35 -8.71 17.74 -10.03
C ASN A 35 -9.82 18.45 -9.27
N LEU A 36 -10.92 17.74 -8.99
CA LEU A 36 -12.05 18.30 -8.26
C LEU A 36 -11.65 18.65 -6.83
N SER A 37 -10.97 17.74 -6.11
CA SER A 37 -10.51 17.98 -4.73
C SER A 37 -9.52 19.14 -4.63
N ALA A 38 -8.54 19.19 -5.53
CA ALA A 38 -7.56 20.28 -5.59
C ALA A 38 -8.24 21.64 -5.81
N ALA A 39 -9.18 21.70 -6.75
CA ALA A 39 -9.94 22.91 -7.06
C ALA A 39 -10.84 23.34 -5.90
N THR A 40 -11.60 22.42 -5.30
CA THR A 40 -12.49 22.74 -4.18
C THR A 40 -11.71 23.18 -2.96
N SER A 41 -10.61 22.52 -2.63
CA SER A 41 -9.78 22.88 -1.47
C SER A 41 -9.07 24.23 -1.67
N LEU A 42 -8.58 24.52 -2.89
CA LEU A 42 -8.04 25.83 -3.24
C LEU A 42 -9.11 26.93 -3.06
N LEU A 43 -10.33 26.72 -3.56
CA LEU A 43 -11.43 27.68 -3.42
C LEU A 43 -11.85 27.88 -1.96
N VAL A 44 -11.95 26.82 -1.19
CA VAL A 44 -12.27 26.90 0.24
C VAL A 44 -11.19 27.68 0.98
N TRP A 45 -9.91 27.37 0.74
CA TRP A 45 -8.80 28.04 1.42
C TRP A 45 -8.72 29.52 1.06
N THR A 46 -8.84 29.86 -0.22
CA THR A 46 -8.86 31.26 -0.66
C THR A 46 -10.06 32.03 -0.10
N THR A 47 -11.22 31.37 0.04
CA THR A 47 -12.39 31.95 0.70
C THR A 47 -12.12 32.21 2.17
N LEU A 48 -11.51 31.26 2.88
CA LEU A 48 -11.09 31.42 4.27
C LEU A 48 -10.07 32.57 4.42
N ASP A 49 -9.11 32.69 3.50
CA ASP A 49 -8.15 33.78 3.51
C ASP A 49 -8.84 35.15 3.40
N VAL A 50 -9.85 35.26 2.54
CA VAL A 50 -10.65 36.48 2.41
C VAL A 50 -11.46 36.75 3.69
N ILE A 51 -12.04 35.74 4.31
CA ILE A 51 -12.84 35.89 5.55
C ILE A 51 -11.97 36.35 6.72
N PHE A 52 -10.80 35.73 6.93
CA PHE A 52 -9.97 35.99 8.12
C PHE A 52 -8.93 37.09 7.92
N PHE A 53 -8.36 37.23 6.73
CA PHE A 53 -7.28 38.18 6.46
C PHE A 53 -7.71 39.34 5.54
N GLY A 54 -8.97 39.35 5.08
CA GLY A 54 -9.56 40.44 4.29
C GLY A 54 -9.06 40.51 2.84
N LYS A 55 -8.18 39.60 2.41
CA LYS A 55 -7.61 39.58 1.07
C LYS A 55 -7.21 38.15 0.65
N PRO A 56 -7.30 37.81 -0.65
CA PRO A 56 -6.85 36.52 -1.15
C PRO A 56 -5.32 36.41 -1.10
N SER A 57 -4.81 35.22 -0.72
CA SER A 57 -3.38 34.92 -0.69
C SER A 57 -3.00 33.88 -1.73
N VAL A 58 -1.97 34.16 -2.53
CA VAL A 58 -1.42 33.19 -3.49
C VAL A 58 -0.74 32.02 -2.78
N ILE A 59 -0.09 32.28 -1.65
CA ILE A 59 0.55 31.23 -0.84
C ILE A 59 -0.53 30.34 -0.19
N GLY A 60 -1.61 30.95 0.31
CA GLY A 60 -2.75 30.22 0.87
C GLY A 60 -3.49 29.38 -0.19
N ALA A 61 -3.66 29.91 -1.40
CA ALA A 61 -4.21 29.15 -2.53
C ALA A 61 -3.38 27.90 -2.87
N ILE A 62 -2.05 28.04 -2.92
CA ILE A 62 -1.14 26.91 -3.16
C ILE A 62 -1.22 25.91 -2.00
N GLN A 63 -1.24 26.38 -0.75
CA GLN A 63 -1.36 25.51 0.42
C GLN A 63 -2.68 24.75 0.44
N GLY A 64 -3.81 25.42 0.19
CA GLY A 64 -5.12 24.79 0.10
C GLY A 64 -5.22 23.77 -1.01
N MET A 65 -4.64 24.05 -2.17
CA MET A 65 -4.51 23.07 -3.26
C MET A 65 -3.74 21.83 -2.81
N VAL A 66 -2.57 22.00 -2.18
CA VAL A 66 -1.75 20.89 -1.67
C VAL A 66 -2.51 20.08 -0.61
N THR A 67 -3.26 20.72 0.28
CA THR A 67 -4.11 20.03 1.25
C THR A 67 -5.22 19.21 0.58
N GLY A 68 -5.84 19.72 -0.48
CA GLY A 68 -6.86 18.98 -1.23
C GLY A 68 -6.29 17.78 -2.00
N LEU A 69 -5.10 17.94 -2.57
CA LEU A 69 -4.35 16.86 -3.22
C LEU A 69 -3.93 15.78 -2.21
N ALA A 70 -3.46 16.17 -1.02
CA ALA A 70 -3.19 15.21 0.05
C ALA A 70 -4.46 14.46 0.50
N GLY A 71 -5.58 15.18 0.67
CA GLY A 71 -6.84 14.62 1.16
C GLY A 71 -7.59 13.69 0.19
N VAL A 72 -7.35 13.77 -1.13
CA VAL A 72 -7.98 12.86 -2.11
C VAL A 72 -7.22 11.54 -2.28
N THR A 73 -5.97 11.51 -1.84
CA THR A 73 -5.08 10.34 -1.92
C THR A 73 -5.62 9.12 -1.14
N PRO A 74 -6.20 9.25 0.08
CA PRO A 74 -6.82 8.11 0.78
C PRO A 74 -7.99 7.45 0.03
N GLY A 75 -8.59 8.13 -0.95
CA GLY A 75 -9.72 7.60 -1.72
C GLY A 75 -9.32 6.68 -2.89
N ALA A 76 -8.05 6.68 -3.32
CA ALA A 76 -7.61 5.88 -4.45
C ALA A 76 -7.20 4.46 -4.02
N GLU A 77 -6.42 4.33 -2.94
CA GLU A 77 -5.92 3.04 -2.42
C GLU A 77 -5.67 3.11 -0.90
N PRO A 78 -6.72 3.05 -0.05
CA PRO A 78 -6.58 3.28 1.40
C PRO A 78 -5.60 2.33 2.09
N LEU A 79 -5.52 1.08 1.62
CA LEU A 79 -4.58 0.08 2.15
C LEU A 79 -3.12 0.40 1.78
N VAL A 80 -2.85 0.98 0.61
CA VAL A 80 -1.47 1.32 0.21
C VAL A 80 -0.94 2.49 1.04
N GLU A 81 -1.81 3.40 1.47
CA GLU A 81 -1.47 4.46 2.42
C GLU A 81 -1.11 3.89 3.80
N GLU A 82 -1.91 2.97 4.34
CA GLU A 82 -1.61 2.32 5.62
C GLU A 82 -0.23 1.65 5.60
N TYR A 83 0.10 0.93 4.52
CA TYR A 83 1.40 0.28 4.35
C TYR A 83 2.52 1.33 4.20
N SER A 84 2.28 2.44 3.50
CA SER A 84 3.26 3.52 3.30
C SER A 84 3.56 4.27 4.59
N ILE A 85 2.54 4.60 5.38
CA ILE A 85 2.68 5.22 6.70
C ILE A 85 3.40 4.26 7.63
N ALA A 86 2.97 2.99 7.70
CA ALA A 86 3.63 1.97 8.52
C ALA A 86 5.10 1.81 8.14
N ALA A 87 5.43 1.80 6.85
CA ALA A 87 6.81 1.72 6.38
C ALA A 87 7.66 2.89 6.87
N SER A 88 7.14 4.11 6.81
CA SER A 88 7.88 5.31 7.24
C SER A 88 8.05 5.39 8.76
N VAL A 89 7.00 5.04 9.53
CA VAL A 89 7.01 5.11 11.00
C VAL A 89 7.87 4.00 11.60
N TRP A 90 7.71 2.77 11.11
CA TRP A 90 8.38 1.59 11.65
C TRP A 90 9.66 1.20 10.91
N LYS A 91 10.08 2.01 9.93
CA LYS A 91 11.26 1.78 9.09
C LYS A 91 11.22 0.41 8.40
N LEU A 92 10.06 0.00 7.91
CA LEU A 92 9.88 -1.28 7.23
C LEU A 92 10.56 -1.23 5.85
N SER A 93 11.25 -2.30 5.51
CA SER A 93 11.82 -2.47 4.17
C SER A 93 10.74 -2.94 3.18
N ALA A 94 11.05 -2.89 1.88
CA ALA A 94 10.18 -3.45 0.85
C ALA A 94 9.91 -4.96 1.08
N CYS A 95 10.91 -5.70 1.58
CA CYS A 95 10.78 -7.11 1.94
C CYS A 95 9.73 -7.32 3.04
N ASP A 96 9.73 -6.46 4.06
CA ASP A 96 8.78 -6.57 5.18
C ASP A 96 7.34 -6.30 4.72
N LEU A 97 7.13 -5.28 3.86
CA LEU A 97 5.83 -5.00 3.29
C LEU A 97 5.33 -6.13 2.39
N CYS A 98 6.22 -6.71 1.56
CA CYS A 98 5.89 -7.84 0.70
C CYS A 98 5.52 -9.08 1.53
N GLU A 99 6.19 -9.32 2.66
CA GLU A 99 5.86 -10.43 3.56
C GLU A 99 4.52 -10.23 4.25
N ILE A 100 4.21 -9.01 4.71
CA ILE A 100 2.91 -8.68 5.29
C ILE A 100 1.81 -8.88 4.23
N ALA A 101 2.01 -8.37 3.01
CA ALA A 101 1.06 -8.53 1.91
C ALA A 101 0.88 -9.99 1.48
N ARG A 102 1.95 -10.78 1.43
CA ARG A 102 1.88 -12.23 1.16
C ARG A 102 1.05 -12.94 2.23
N ASN A 103 1.32 -12.67 3.51
CA ASN A 103 0.67 -13.37 4.60
C ASN A 103 -0.80 -12.95 4.78
N SER A 104 -1.18 -11.74 4.36
CA SER A 104 -2.61 -11.35 4.31
C SER A 104 -3.39 -12.19 3.30
N VAL A 105 -2.77 -12.60 2.18
CA VAL A 105 -3.38 -13.57 1.24
C VAL A 105 -3.54 -14.94 1.87
N TYR A 106 -2.57 -15.41 2.68
CA TYR A 106 -2.73 -16.66 3.44
C TYR A 106 -3.93 -16.62 4.39
N GLN A 107 -4.05 -15.54 5.17
CA GLN A 107 -5.11 -15.33 6.17
C GLN A 107 -6.49 -15.08 5.56
N SER A 108 -6.55 -14.67 4.30
CA SER A 108 -7.81 -14.41 3.61
C SER A 108 -8.67 -15.67 3.40
N GLY A 109 -9.98 -15.49 3.23
CA GLY A 109 -10.91 -16.55 2.83
C GLY A 109 -10.98 -16.82 1.32
N PHE A 110 -10.00 -16.38 0.52
CA PHE A 110 -10.05 -16.55 -0.94
C PHE A 110 -9.93 -18.02 -1.36
N SER A 111 -10.51 -18.34 -2.52
CA SER A 111 -10.42 -19.68 -3.09
C SER A 111 -8.97 -20.09 -3.36
N HIS A 112 -8.70 -21.41 -3.32
CA HIS A 112 -7.40 -21.97 -3.69
C HIS A 112 -6.92 -21.49 -5.06
N ALA A 113 -7.83 -21.33 -6.02
CA ALA A 113 -7.48 -20.84 -7.36
C ALA A 113 -6.89 -19.41 -7.32
N LEU A 114 -7.50 -18.51 -6.54
CA LEU A 114 -7.02 -17.14 -6.38
C LEU A 114 -5.71 -17.08 -5.59
N LYS A 115 -5.60 -17.83 -4.48
CA LYS A 115 -4.35 -17.92 -3.71
C LYS A 115 -3.20 -18.45 -4.59
N SER A 116 -3.42 -19.54 -5.32
CA SER A 116 -2.41 -20.08 -6.26
C SER A 116 -2.04 -19.10 -7.37
N HIS A 117 -3.01 -18.32 -7.85
CA HIS A 117 -2.76 -17.29 -8.85
C HIS A 117 -1.91 -16.15 -8.30
N TRP A 118 -2.18 -15.66 -7.09
CA TRP A 118 -1.49 -14.50 -6.53
C TRP A 118 -0.15 -14.81 -5.85
N ILE A 119 -0.05 -15.89 -5.08
CA ILE A 119 1.14 -16.16 -4.25
C ILE A 119 1.92 -17.43 -4.65
N GLY A 120 1.41 -18.19 -5.63
CA GLY A 120 2.12 -19.33 -6.21
C GLY A 120 1.36 -20.64 -6.08
N LYS A 121 1.52 -21.53 -7.06
CA LYS A 121 0.82 -22.83 -7.12
C LYS A 121 1.13 -23.73 -5.93
N ASP A 122 2.31 -23.59 -5.33
CA ASP A 122 2.81 -24.41 -4.23
C ASP A 122 2.56 -23.76 -2.86
N TYR A 123 1.72 -22.72 -2.77
CA TYR A 123 1.54 -21.95 -1.53
C TYR A 123 1.08 -22.78 -0.33
N TYR A 124 0.42 -23.91 -0.55
CA TYR A 124 -0.03 -24.81 0.52
C TYR A 124 1.12 -25.55 1.21
N LYS A 125 2.33 -25.57 0.63
CA LYS A 125 3.51 -26.15 1.29
C LYS A 125 4.03 -25.22 2.37
N ARG A 126 4.42 -25.79 3.52
CA ARG A 126 5.05 -25.07 4.62
C ARG A 126 6.51 -24.78 4.29
N GLY A 127 7.01 -23.67 4.82
CA GLY A 127 8.39 -23.28 4.66
C GLY A 127 8.67 -22.64 3.32
N PRO A 128 9.94 -22.62 2.89
CA PRO A 128 10.35 -21.77 1.79
C PRO A 128 10.00 -22.35 0.42
N ASP A 129 9.81 -23.67 0.32
CA ASP A 129 9.30 -24.36 -0.89
C ASP A 129 7.88 -23.92 -1.29
N GLY A 130 7.11 -23.36 -0.34
CA GLY A 130 5.79 -22.78 -0.58
C GLY A 130 5.82 -21.31 -1.01
N ASN A 131 6.99 -20.73 -1.26
CA ASN A 131 7.13 -19.33 -1.64
C ASN A 131 7.66 -19.16 -3.07
N ASP A 132 6.81 -18.68 -3.97
CA ASP A 132 7.22 -18.24 -5.30
C ASP A 132 7.62 -16.76 -5.26
N ILE A 133 8.93 -16.49 -5.20
CA ILE A 133 9.47 -15.13 -5.14
C ILE A 133 9.06 -14.27 -6.34
N HIS A 134 8.83 -14.86 -7.52
CA HIS A 134 8.44 -14.11 -8.70
C HIS A 134 7.02 -13.53 -8.60
N LYS A 135 6.23 -14.04 -7.66
CA LYS A 135 4.89 -13.54 -7.36
C LYS A 135 4.82 -12.76 -6.05
N THR A 136 5.51 -13.22 -5.02
CA THR A 136 5.41 -12.64 -3.67
C THR A 136 6.43 -11.54 -3.42
N ASN A 137 7.52 -11.52 -4.19
CA ASN A 137 8.68 -10.63 -3.99
C ASN A 137 9.31 -10.74 -2.59
N VAL A 138 9.02 -11.82 -1.85
CA VAL A 138 9.64 -12.12 -0.55
C VAL A 138 10.84 -13.03 -0.78
N PRO A 139 12.06 -12.63 -0.38
CA PRO A 139 13.25 -13.45 -0.50
C PRO A 139 13.09 -14.82 0.16
N HIS A 140 13.56 -15.87 -0.53
CA HIS A 140 13.51 -17.24 -0.01
C HIS A 140 14.18 -17.37 1.37
N ILE A 141 15.34 -16.73 1.55
CA ILE A 141 16.07 -16.68 2.82
C ILE A 141 15.25 -16.09 3.97
N ARG A 142 14.34 -15.14 3.68
CA ARG A 142 13.47 -14.51 4.69
C ARG A 142 12.43 -15.50 5.20
N VAL A 143 11.87 -16.32 4.31
CA VAL A 143 10.88 -17.35 4.64
C VAL A 143 11.56 -18.54 5.31
N GLU A 144 12.73 -18.95 4.83
CA GLU A 144 13.54 -20.04 5.40
C GLU A 144 13.98 -19.73 6.84
N PHE A 145 14.42 -18.50 7.10
CA PHE A 145 14.74 -18.04 8.45
C PHE A 145 13.52 -18.14 9.38
N ARG A 146 12.35 -17.65 8.93
CA ARG A 146 11.10 -17.71 9.71
C ARG A 146 10.67 -19.14 10.02
N ASP A 147 10.74 -20.02 9.03
CA ASP A 147 10.36 -21.42 9.16
C ASP A 147 11.32 -22.20 10.07
N THR A 148 12.62 -22.00 9.92
CA THR A 148 13.64 -22.64 10.75
C THR A 148 13.49 -22.26 12.22
N ILE A 149 13.39 -20.95 12.52
CA ILE A 149 13.21 -20.49 13.91
C ILE A 149 11.92 -21.02 14.51
N TRP A 150 10.81 -20.99 13.76
CA TRP A 150 9.54 -21.54 14.24
C TRP A 150 9.62 -23.06 14.50
N LYS A 151 10.29 -23.83 13.63
CA LYS A 151 10.52 -25.26 13.82
C LYS A 151 11.35 -25.53 15.07
N GLU A 152 12.43 -24.77 15.28
CA GLU A 152 13.28 -24.86 16.48
C GLU A 152 12.48 -24.55 17.76
N GLU A 153 11.71 -23.47 17.78
CA GLU A 153 10.87 -23.09 18.91
C GLU A 153 9.81 -24.16 19.21
N MET A 154 9.15 -24.70 18.18
CA MET A 154 8.20 -25.82 18.35
C MET A 154 8.88 -27.03 18.96
N GLN A 155 10.05 -27.43 18.45
CA GLN A 155 10.79 -28.56 19.03
C GLN A 155 11.19 -28.29 20.48
N GLN A 156 11.56 -27.06 20.83
CA GLN A 156 11.89 -26.70 22.20
C GLN A 156 10.68 -26.78 23.14
N VAL A 157 9.53 -26.23 22.73
CA VAL A 157 8.29 -26.24 23.52
C VAL A 157 7.77 -27.67 23.74
N TYR A 158 7.83 -28.51 22.71
CA TYR A 158 7.38 -29.91 22.78
C TYR A 158 8.47 -30.89 23.22
N LEU A 159 9.59 -30.42 23.77
CA LEU A 159 10.68 -31.26 24.30
C LEU A 159 11.20 -32.27 23.27
N GLY A 160 11.34 -31.85 22.01
CA GLY A 160 11.81 -32.65 20.88
C GLY A 160 10.76 -33.59 20.28
N LYS A 161 9.49 -33.47 20.69
CA LYS A 161 8.39 -34.33 20.22
C LYS A 161 7.39 -33.59 19.32
N ALA A 162 7.75 -32.43 18.75
CA ALA A 162 6.83 -31.70 17.89
C ALA A 162 6.63 -32.47 16.58
N ILE A 163 5.38 -32.75 16.23
CA ILE A 163 5.00 -33.26 14.91
C ILE A 163 4.66 -32.05 14.05
N ILE A 164 5.51 -31.77 13.06
CA ILE A 164 5.37 -30.60 12.20
C ILE A 164 4.83 -31.07 10.85
N SER A 165 3.73 -30.48 10.41
CA SER A 165 3.15 -30.77 9.09
C SER A 165 3.92 -30.05 7.99
N ASP A 166 4.10 -30.72 6.86
CA ASP A 166 4.72 -30.15 5.66
C ASP A 166 3.79 -29.20 4.89
N GLU A 167 2.52 -29.07 5.30
CA GLU A 167 1.53 -28.20 4.69
C GLU A 167 1.06 -27.09 5.65
N VAL A 168 0.64 -25.99 5.06
CA VAL A 168 0.01 -24.85 5.74
C VAL A 168 -1.48 -25.16 5.85
N VAL A 169 -2.01 -25.08 7.08
CA VAL A 169 -3.43 -25.33 7.33
C VAL A 169 -4.27 -24.22 6.69
N PRO A 170 -5.35 -24.55 5.96
CA PRO A 170 -6.25 -23.56 5.34
C PRO A 170 -7.01 -22.69 6.35
#